data_AF-A0A6I1Z9S8-F1
#
_entry.id   AF-A0A6I1Z9S8-F1
#
_cell.length_a   1.000
_cell.length_b   1.000
_cell.length_c   1.000
_cell.angle_alpha   90.00
_cell.angle_beta   90.00
_cell.angle_gamma   90.00
#
_symmetry.space_group_name_H-M   'P 1'
#
loop_
_entity.id
_entity.type
_entity.pdbx_description
1 polymer ?
#
loop_
_entity_poly.entity_id
_entity_poly.type
_entity_poly.pdbx_seq_one_letter_code
_entity_poly.pdbx_strand_id
1 'polypeptide(L)'
;MGGMAHANEHPGEQAAQDPIKLIGVRETALSVDEVFQAVGDDAAGGIALFVGTVRNHDGGADVDALGYSCHPSAEAEMRRIAVKVVAEHPVRALAAVHRVGDLRVGDLAVVVGVACPHRAEAFDACRKLIDDLKHEVPIWKHQTFSDGTEEWVGAC
;
A
#
# COMPACT_ATOMS: atom_id res chain seq x y z
N MET A 1 -47.41 8.11 7.16
CA MET A 1 -46.32 8.86 6.52
C MET A 1 -45.44 9.42 7.62
N GLY A 2 -44.49 8.63 8.11
CA GLY A 2 -43.47 9.09 9.06
C GLY A 2 -42.15 9.15 8.33
N GLY A 3 -41.67 10.35 8.03
CA GLY A 3 -40.36 10.54 7.41
C GLY A 3 -39.28 10.02 8.35
N MET A 4 -38.45 9.11 7.86
CA MET A 4 -37.22 8.74 8.54
C MET A 4 -36.32 9.97 8.56
N ALA A 5 -36.01 10.47 9.75
CA ALA A 5 -34.96 11.45 9.93
C ALA A 5 -33.64 10.80 9.49
N HIS A 6 -33.09 11.23 8.36
CA HIS A 6 -31.67 11.03 8.13
C HIS A 6 -30.94 11.76 9.25
N ALA A 7 -30.40 11.01 10.21
CA ALA A 7 -29.46 11.57 11.18
C ALA A 7 -28.35 12.23 10.35
N ASN A 8 -28.15 13.53 10.55
CA ASN A 8 -27.19 14.30 9.78
C ASN A 8 -25.80 13.90 10.28
N GLU A 9 -25.23 12.83 9.71
CA GLU A 9 -23.90 12.33 10.07
C GLU A 9 -22.86 13.43 9.82
N HIS A 10 -21.87 13.52 10.71
CA HIS A 10 -20.80 14.50 10.59
C HIS A 10 -20.05 14.26 9.26
N PRO A 11 -19.66 15.30 8.50
CA PRO A 11 -18.95 15.11 7.21
C PRO A 11 -17.66 14.29 7.33
N GLY A 12 -17.08 14.24 8.53
CA GLY A 12 -15.93 13.42 8.87
C GLY A 12 -16.20 11.91 8.89
N GLU A 13 -17.45 11.47 8.95
CA GLU A 13 -17.85 10.06 8.84
C GLU A 13 -17.84 9.55 7.39
N GLN A 14 -17.68 10.46 6.43
CA GLN A 14 -17.71 10.15 4.99
C GLN A 14 -16.30 10.13 4.41
N ALA A 15 -16.14 9.54 3.22
CA ALA A 15 -14.90 9.63 2.46
C ALA A 15 -14.53 11.09 2.15
N ALA A 16 -13.23 11.38 2.07
CA ALA A 16 -12.76 12.68 1.62
C ALA A 16 -12.94 12.84 0.11
N GLN A 17 -13.01 14.09 -0.38
CA GLN A 17 -13.18 14.37 -1.80
C GLN A 17 -11.95 13.99 -2.65
N ASP A 18 -10.75 14.12 -2.08
CA ASP A 18 -9.50 13.72 -2.72
C ASP A 18 -8.64 12.91 -1.73
N PRO A 19 -8.96 11.63 -1.51
CA PRO A 19 -8.32 10.83 -0.47
C PRO A 19 -6.96 10.26 -0.90
N ILE A 20 -6.60 10.24 -2.19
CA ILE A 20 -5.35 9.63 -2.66
C ILE A 20 -4.21 10.66 -2.56
N LYS A 21 -3.46 10.64 -1.46
CA LYS A 21 -2.46 11.66 -1.13
C LYS A 21 -1.08 11.39 -1.70
N LEU A 22 -0.70 10.12 -1.79
CA LEU A 22 0.62 9.72 -2.26
C LEU A 22 0.57 8.36 -2.97
N ILE A 23 0.95 8.32 -4.23
CA ILE A 23 1.16 7.08 -4.99
C ILE A 23 2.48 7.20 -5.72
N GLY A 24 3.31 6.18 -5.68
CA GLY A 24 4.55 6.21 -6.46
C GLY A 24 5.37 4.94 -6.44
N VAL A 25 6.17 4.79 -7.49
CA VAL A 25 7.27 3.81 -7.56
C VAL A 25 8.60 4.57 -7.49
N ARG A 26 9.56 4.09 -6.70
CA ARG A 26 10.83 4.80 -6.44
C ARG A 26 12.02 3.86 -6.41
N GLU A 27 13.20 4.36 -6.76
CA GLU A 27 14.46 3.61 -6.57
C GLU A 27 15.11 3.88 -5.20
N THR A 28 14.68 4.94 -4.52
CA THR A 28 15.21 5.37 -3.23
C THR A 28 14.53 4.69 -2.04
N ALA A 29 15.19 4.71 -0.89
CA ALA A 29 14.66 4.16 0.36
C ALA A 29 13.31 4.82 0.73
N LEU A 30 12.36 3.99 1.17
CA LEU A 30 11.04 4.44 1.63
C LEU A 30 11.09 4.83 3.10
N SER A 31 10.12 5.65 3.52
CA SER A 31 9.93 6.05 4.91
C SER A 31 8.51 5.73 5.37
N VAL A 32 8.40 5.02 6.50
CA VAL A 32 7.09 4.80 7.15
C VAL A 32 6.51 6.14 7.61
N ASP A 33 7.35 7.04 8.12
CA ASP A 33 6.92 8.36 8.58
C ASP A 33 6.38 9.22 7.43
N GLU A 34 6.98 9.15 6.24
CA GLU A 34 6.46 9.87 5.07
C GLU A 34 5.03 9.43 4.74
N VAL A 35 4.80 8.11 4.70
CA VAL A 35 3.47 7.56 4.42
C VAL A 35 2.49 7.89 5.53
N PHE A 36 2.90 7.78 6.79
CA PHE A 36 2.07 8.13 7.95
C PHE A 36 1.64 9.61 7.93
N GLN A 37 2.58 10.52 7.64
CA GLN A 37 2.28 11.94 7.52
C GLN A 37 1.37 12.24 6.32
N ALA A 38 1.59 11.57 5.18
CA ALA A 38 0.76 11.75 4.00
C ALA A 38 -0.70 11.35 4.23
N VAL A 39 -0.99 10.45 5.18
CA VAL A 39 -2.36 10.00 5.49
C VAL A 39 -2.97 10.65 6.75
N GLY A 40 -2.34 11.69 7.29
CA GLY A 40 -2.93 12.47 8.38
C GLY A 40 -4.19 13.22 7.92
N ASP A 41 -5.29 13.06 8.64
CA ASP A 41 -6.55 13.79 8.43
C ASP A 41 -7.26 13.97 9.78
N ASP A 42 -7.70 15.19 10.10
CA ASP A 42 -8.30 15.52 11.40
C ASP A 42 -9.63 14.78 11.67
N ALA A 43 -10.28 14.26 10.62
CA ALA A 43 -11.51 13.48 10.74
C ALA A 43 -11.28 11.96 10.78
N ALA A 44 -10.03 11.49 10.68
CA ALA A 44 -9.72 10.07 10.79
C ALA A 44 -9.54 9.65 12.25
N GLY A 45 -10.38 8.72 12.73
CA GLY A 45 -10.21 8.07 14.03
C GLY A 45 -9.35 6.80 13.99
N GLY A 46 -8.96 6.34 12.80
CA GLY A 46 -8.08 5.19 12.63
C GLY A 46 -7.17 5.29 11.42
N ILE A 47 -5.89 4.94 11.59
CA ILE A 47 -4.90 4.78 10.52
C ILE A 47 -4.34 3.37 10.60
N ALA A 48 -4.38 2.64 9.49
CA ALA A 48 -3.70 1.36 9.34
C ALA A 48 -2.52 1.52 8.39
N LEU A 49 -1.38 0.93 8.76
CA LEU A 49 -0.18 0.87 7.95
C LEU A 49 0.18 -0.59 7.68
N PHE A 50 0.57 -0.88 6.45
CA PHE A 50 1.26 -2.10 6.07
C PHE A 50 2.67 -1.76 5.61
N VAL A 51 3.65 -2.53 6.09
CA VAL A 51 5.06 -2.37 5.74
C VAL A 51 5.60 -3.72 5.26
N GLY A 52 5.93 -3.79 3.98
CA GLY A 52 6.59 -4.96 3.39
C GLY A 52 8.10 -4.80 3.45
N THR A 53 8.77 -5.72 4.15
CA THR A 53 10.24 -5.73 4.31
C THR A 53 10.87 -6.92 3.63
N VAL A 54 12.10 -6.75 3.12
CA VAL A 54 12.90 -7.87 2.62
C VAL A 54 13.28 -8.81 3.78
N ARG A 55 12.90 -10.08 3.67
CA ARG A 55 13.27 -11.13 4.62
C ARG A 55 14.61 -11.73 4.23
N ASN A 56 15.32 -12.32 5.20
CA ASN A 56 16.59 -13.03 4.98
C ASN A 56 16.43 -14.45 4.42
N HIS A 57 15.20 -14.89 4.12
CA HIS A 57 14.93 -16.21 3.58
C HIS A 57 13.68 -16.18 2.69
N ASP A 58 13.67 -17.05 1.67
CA ASP A 58 12.49 -17.35 0.86
C ASP A 58 12.52 -18.80 0.39
N GLY A 59 11.38 -19.49 0.35
CA GLY A 59 11.32 -20.89 -0.10
C GLY A 59 12.18 -21.90 0.68
N GLY A 60 12.73 -21.53 1.84
CA GLY A 60 13.65 -22.35 2.63
C GLY A 60 15.14 -22.12 2.35
N ALA A 61 15.49 -21.16 1.48
CA ALA A 61 16.86 -20.76 1.18
C ALA A 61 17.17 -19.36 1.74
N ASP A 62 18.46 -19.12 2.03
CA ASP A 62 18.96 -17.81 2.45
C ASP A 62 18.97 -16.83 1.26
N VAL A 63 18.55 -15.59 1.53
CA VAL A 63 18.47 -14.51 0.54
C VAL A 63 19.36 -13.35 0.98
N ASP A 64 20.33 -12.99 0.13
CA ASP A 64 21.26 -11.89 0.40
C ASP A 64 20.73 -10.54 -0.09
N ALA A 65 20.04 -10.55 -1.24
CA ALA A 65 19.49 -9.35 -1.88
C ALA A 65 18.28 -9.67 -2.77
N LEU A 66 17.44 -8.67 -2.99
CA LEU A 66 16.31 -8.68 -3.91
C LEU A 66 16.45 -7.54 -4.91
N GLY A 67 16.35 -7.84 -6.19
CA GLY A 67 16.09 -6.84 -7.24
C GLY A 67 14.59 -6.71 -7.48
N TYR A 68 14.08 -5.50 -7.56
CA TYR A 68 12.71 -5.24 -8.01
C TYR A 68 12.70 -4.50 -9.33
N SER A 69 11.90 -4.95 -10.28
CA SER A 69 11.66 -4.25 -11.54
C SER A 69 10.16 -4.02 -11.74
N CYS A 70 9.80 -3.03 -12.57
CA CYS A 70 8.40 -2.71 -12.82
C CYS A 70 8.14 -2.36 -14.28
N HIS A 71 6.91 -2.60 -14.74
CA HIS A 71 6.45 -2.09 -16.02
C HIS A 71 6.24 -0.58 -15.94
N PRO A 72 6.40 0.19 -17.03
CA PRO A 72 6.12 1.64 -17.04
C PRO A 72 4.70 2.03 -16.61
N SER A 73 3.74 1.10 -16.67
CA SER A 73 2.36 1.32 -16.22
C SER A 73 2.15 1.08 -14.72
N ALA A 74 3.16 0.64 -13.96
CA ALA A 74 2.99 0.22 -12.58
C ALA A 74 2.35 1.31 -11.71
N GLU A 75 2.84 2.54 -11.76
CA GLU A 75 2.29 3.64 -10.97
C GLU A 75 0.84 3.99 -11.37
N ALA A 76 0.52 3.93 -12.67
CA ALA A 76 -0.85 4.12 -13.15
C ALA A 76 -1.79 3.03 -12.62
N GLU A 77 -1.30 1.79 -12.54
CA GLU A 77 -2.04 0.65 -12.03
C GLU A 77 -2.23 0.72 -10.50
N MET A 78 -1.19 1.13 -9.76
CA MET A 78 -1.31 1.44 -8.33
C MET A 78 -2.39 2.49 -8.08
N ARG A 79 -2.43 3.55 -8.90
CA ARG A 79 -3.45 4.60 -8.81
C ARG A 79 -4.85 4.06 -9.13
N ARG A 80 -4.99 3.18 -10.13
CA ARG A 80 -6.27 2.54 -10.47
C ARG A 80 -6.82 1.73 -9.29
N ILE A 81 -5.96 0.95 -8.63
CA ILE A 81 -6.32 0.16 -7.44
C ILE A 81 -6.69 1.08 -6.27
N ALA A 82 -5.93 2.15 -6.04
CA ALA A 82 -6.26 3.12 -5.00
C ALA A 82 -7.66 3.74 -5.21
N VAL A 83 -8.03 4.07 -6.45
CA VAL A 83 -9.37 4.56 -6.79
C VAL A 83 -10.45 3.51 -6.48
N LYS A 84 -10.20 2.23 -6.80
CA LYS A 84 -11.11 1.11 -6.48
C LYS A 84 -11.33 1.00 -4.96
N VAL A 85 -10.26 1.02 -4.16
CA VAL A 85 -10.37 0.93 -2.69
C VAL A 85 -11.12 2.13 -2.10
N VAL A 86 -10.84 3.34 -2.58
CA VAL A 86 -11.54 4.56 -2.16
C VAL A 86 -13.04 4.51 -2.45
N ALA A 87 -13.45 3.86 -3.54
CA ALA A 87 -14.86 3.70 -3.88
C ALA A 87 -15.61 2.70 -2.97
N GLU A 88 -14.88 1.78 -2.32
CA GLU A 88 -15.44 0.70 -1.52
C GLU A 88 -15.42 0.98 0.00
N HIS A 89 -14.65 1.98 0.45
CA HIS A 89 -14.45 2.30 1.87
C HIS A 89 -14.55 3.81 2.13
N PRO A 90 -14.93 4.25 3.35
CA PRO A 90 -15.01 5.67 3.71
C PRO A 90 -13.61 6.28 3.95
N VAL A 91 -12.74 6.24 2.95
CA VAL A 91 -11.33 6.64 3.07
C VAL A 91 -11.21 8.16 3.23
N ARG A 92 -10.49 8.59 4.26
CA ARG A 92 -10.09 9.99 4.48
C ARG A 92 -8.79 10.32 3.76
N ALA A 93 -7.81 9.44 3.87
CA ALA A 93 -6.53 9.55 3.17
C ALA A 93 -5.92 8.17 2.88
N LEU A 94 -5.23 8.05 1.76
CA LEU A 94 -4.60 6.83 1.28
C LEU A 94 -3.25 7.15 0.65
N ALA A 95 -2.25 6.36 0.99
CA ALA A 95 -0.93 6.42 0.41
C ALA A 95 -0.38 5.01 0.14
N ALA A 96 0.32 4.84 -0.99
CA ALA A 96 1.04 3.63 -1.31
C ALA A 96 2.31 3.94 -2.11
N VAL A 97 3.46 3.51 -1.60
CA VAL A 97 4.74 3.63 -2.30
C VAL A 97 5.44 2.29 -2.37
N HIS A 98 6.00 1.98 -3.54
CA HIS A 98 6.77 0.75 -3.76
C HIS A 98 8.19 1.10 -4.21
N ARG A 99 9.19 0.39 -3.68
CA ARG A 99 10.58 0.53 -4.06
C ARG A 99 10.95 -0.48 -5.14
N VAL A 100 11.70 -0.03 -6.14
CA VAL A 100 12.33 -0.85 -7.19
C VAL A 100 13.85 -0.68 -7.14
N GLY A 101 14.57 -1.45 -7.94
CA GLY A 101 16.02 -1.55 -7.90
C GLY A 101 16.49 -2.57 -6.85
N ASP A 102 17.73 -2.41 -6.39
CA ASP A 102 18.35 -3.35 -5.46
C ASP A 102 17.99 -3.04 -4.00
N LEU A 103 17.46 -4.04 -3.31
CA LEU A 103 17.10 -4.00 -1.90
C LEU A 103 17.87 -5.07 -1.13
N ARG A 104 18.24 -4.74 0.10
CA ARG A 104 18.88 -5.66 1.04
C ARG A 104 17.89 -6.16 2.07
N VAL A 105 18.24 -7.25 2.75
CA VAL A 105 17.51 -7.71 3.94
C VAL A 105 17.26 -6.56 4.92
N GLY A 106 16.00 -6.42 5.35
CA GLY A 106 15.53 -5.34 6.22
C GLY A 106 15.05 -4.08 5.50
N ASP A 107 15.38 -3.89 4.22
CA ASP A 107 14.87 -2.75 3.44
C ASP A 107 13.35 -2.81 3.28
N LEU A 108 12.73 -1.63 3.19
CA LEU A 108 11.31 -1.47 2.89
C LEU A 108 11.08 -1.61 1.38
N ALA A 109 10.34 -2.64 0.99
CA ALA A 109 9.92 -2.87 -0.39
C ALA A 109 8.63 -2.10 -0.71
N VAL A 110 7.70 -2.03 0.22
CA VAL A 110 6.42 -1.35 0.03
C VAL A 110 5.91 -0.79 1.36
N VAL A 111 5.33 0.40 1.32
CA VAL A 111 4.65 1.00 2.47
C VAL A 111 3.28 1.48 2.00
N VAL A 112 2.23 1.05 2.70
CA VAL A 112 0.84 1.40 2.42
C VAL A 112 0.23 1.98 3.69
N GLY A 113 -0.54 3.05 3.56
CA GLY A 113 -1.29 3.67 4.65
C GLY A 113 -2.70 4.03 4.23
N VAL A 114 -3.67 3.75 5.08
CA VAL A 114 -5.07 4.16 4.88
C VAL A 114 -5.65 4.70 6.19
N ALA A 115 -6.22 5.89 6.11
CA ALA A 115 -6.92 6.57 7.19
C ALA A 115 -8.42 6.56 6.93
N CYS A 116 -9.19 6.15 7.93
CA CYS A 116 -10.66 6.10 7.90
C CYS A 116 -11.23 6.72 9.20
N PRO A 117 -12.54 7.06 9.22
CA PRO A 117 -13.19 7.58 10.42
C PRO A 117 -13.08 6.60 11.60
N HIS A 118 -13.16 5.30 11.32
CA HIS A 118 -13.06 4.23 12.32
C HIS A 118 -12.03 3.17 11.94
N ARG A 119 -11.57 2.44 12.95
CA ARG A 119 -10.45 1.49 12.84
C ARG A 119 -10.75 0.26 11.97
N ALA A 120 -12.00 -0.21 11.92
CA ALA A 120 -12.34 -1.45 11.22
C ALA A 120 -12.15 -1.26 9.70
N GLU A 121 -12.69 -0.16 9.20
CA GLU A 121 -12.61 0.31 7.82
C GLU A 121 -11.16 0.62 7.44
N ALA A 122 -10.36 1.18 8.37
CA ALA A 122 -8.94 1.42 8.12
C ALA A 122 -8.18 0.09 7.88
N PHE A 123 -8.41 -0.93 8.72
CA PHE A 123 -7.79 -2.25 8.54
C PHE A 123 -8.24 -2.93 7.25
N ASP A 124 -9.54 -2.92 6.97
CA ASP A 124 -10.10 -3.57 5.79
C ASP A 124 -9.61 -2.92 4.50
N ALA A 125 -9.65 -1.59 4.42
CA ALA A 125 -9.17 -0.85 3.26
C ALA A 125 -7.65 -1.00 3.06
N CYS A 126 -6.85 -0.96 4.13
CA CYS A 126 -5.40 -1.15 4.04
C CYS A 126 -5.03 -2.56 3.58
N ARG A 127 -5.72 -3.59 4.11
CA ARG A 127 -5.54 -4.98 3.67
C ARG A 127 -5.90 -5.14 2.20
N LYS A 128 -7.07 -4.65 1.81
CA LYS A 128 -7.53 -4.73 0.42
C LYS A 128 -6.54 -4.05 -0.53
N LEU A 129 -6.05 -2.86 -0.17
CA LEU A 129 -5.09 -2.13 -0.98
C LEU A 129 -3.82 -2.93 -1.20
N ILE A 130 -3.19 -3.46 -0.15
CA ILE A 130 -1.97 -4.24 -0.35
C ILE A 130 -2.23 -5.52 -1.13
N ASP A 131 -3.32 -6.25 -0.85
CA ASP A 131 -3.64 -7.50 -1.55
C ASP A 131 -3.89 -7.26 -3.05
N ASP A 132 -4.64 -6.22 -3.41
CA ASP A 132 -4.89 -5.85 -4.81
C ASP A 132 -3.60 -5.34 -5.50
N LEU A 133 -2.76 -4.57 -4.80
CA LEU A 133 -1.45 -4.13 -5.34
C LEU A 133 -0.56 -5.32 -5.69
N LYS A 134 -0.48 -6.28 -4.78
CA LYS A 134 0.29 -7.51 -4.92
C LYS A 134 -0.20 -8.40 -6.06
N HIS A 135 -1.51 -8.40 -6.28
CA HIS A 135 -2.14 -9.21 -7.30
C HIS A 135 -2.07 -8.59 -8.71
N GLU A 136 -2.31 -7.28 -8.82
CA GLU A 136 -2.63 -6.63 -10.10
C GLU A 136 -1.49 -5.74 -10.63
N VAL A 137 -0.59 -5.23 -9.78
CA VAL A 137 0.47 -4.29 -10.23
C VAL A 137 1.64 -5.05 -10.85
N PRO A 138 2.09 -4.68 -12.06
CA PRO A 138 3.19 -5.32 -12.76
C PRO A 138 4.56 -4.92 -12.17
N ILE A 139 4.85 -5.40 -10.97
CA ILE A 139 6.14 -5.34 -10.28
C ILE A 139 6.63 -6.77 -10.05
N TRP A 140 7.89 -7.02 -10.39
CA TRP A 140 8.51 -8.34 -10.31
C TRP A 140 9.66 -8.34 -9.33
N LYS A 141 9.79 -9.43 -8.58
CA LYS A 141 10.89 -9.68 -7.66
C LYS A 141 11.89 -10.62 -8.35
N HIS A 142 13.13 -10.17 -8.46
CA HIS A 142 14.28 -10.97 -8.82
C HIS A 142 15.05 -11.31 -7.54
N GLN A 143 15.23 -12.58 -7.24
CA GLN A 143 15.97 -13.03 -6.06
C GLN A 143 17.30 -13.60 -6.48
N THR A 144 18.36 -13.23 -5.76
CA THR A 144 19.67 -13.89 -5.86
C THR A 144 19.92 -14.62 -4.55
N PHE A 145 20.16 -15.92 -4.63
CA PHE A 145 20.43 -16.78 -3.48
C PHE A 145 21.94 -16.88 -3.20
N SER A 146 22.31 -17.25 -1.98
CA SER A 146 23.71 -17.34 -1.56
C SER A 146 24.53 -18.42 -2.30
N ASP A 147 23.87 -19.36 -2.97
CA ASP A 147 24.50 -20.36 -3.82
C ASP A 147 24.74 -19.88 -5.28
N GLY A 148 24.36 -18.63 -5.59
CA GLY A 148 24.50 -18.00 -6.89
C GLY A 148 23.34 -18.28 -7.86
N THR A 149 22.29 -18.95 -7.42
CA THR A 149 21.08 -19.13 -8.23
C THR A 149 20.21 -17.88 -8.26
N GLU A 150 19.42 -17.72 -9.33
CA GLU A 150 18.55 -16.58 -9.56
C GLU A 150 17.12 -17.04 -9.87
N GLU A 151 16.12 -16.36 -9.31
CA GLU A 151 14.70 -16.64 -9.54
C GLU A 151 13.90 -15.36 -9.78
N TRP A 152 13.05 -15.37 -10.81
CA TRP A 152 12.06 -14.31 -11.06
C TRP A 152 10.69 -14.74 -10.56
N VAL A 153 10.15 -14.01 -9.59
CA VAL A 153 8.80 -14.20 -9.07
C VAL A 153 7.91 -13.05 -9.56
N GLY A 154 6.83 -13.41 -10.27
CA GLY A 154 5.85 -12.46 -10.80
C GLY A 154 4.53 -12.49 -10.03
N ALA A 155 3.91 -11.30 -9.88
CA ALA A 155 2.75 -11.02 -9.04
C ALA A 155 2.97 -11.51 -7.58
N CYS A 156 3.59 -10.65 -6.77
CA CYS A 156 4.03 -10.92 -5.39
C CYS A 156 3.00 -10.53 -4.34
#